data_AF-A0A9Q0ZN57-F1
#
_entry.id   AF-A0A9Q0ZN57-F1
#
_cell.length_a   1.000
_cell.length_b   1.000
_cell.length_c   1.000
_cell.angle_alpha   90.00
_cell.angle_beta   90.00
_cell.angle_gamma   90.00
#
_symmetry.space_group_name_H-M   'P 1'
#
loop_
_entity.id
_entity.type
_entity.pdbx_description
1 polymer ?
#
loop_
_entity_poly.entity_id
_entity_poly.type
_entity_poly.pdbx_seq_one_letter_code
_entity_poly.pdbx_strand_id
1 'polypeptide(L)'
;MICIGQKYFQKALELPHNVVTTPMPSINTIAVEAFKKYILVSLIQNRLIQDGEIHATINQKDGMVRFLEDPEQYKNSKMIERINS
;
A
#
# COMPACT_ATOMS: atom_id res chain seq x y z
N MET A 1 -14.88 -2.95 3.64
CA MET A 1 -13.94 -3.70 4.50
C MET A 1 -14.21 -5.20 4.55
N ILE A 2 -15.48 -5.65 4.52
CA ILE A 2 -15.83 -7.09 4.53
C ILE A 2 -15.09 -7.89 3.43
N CYS A 3 -15.00 -7.36 2.20
CA CYS A 3 -14.29 -8.03 1.10
C CYS A 3 -12.80 -8.27 1.39
N ILE A 4 -12.12 -7.38 2.14
CA ILE A 4 -10.72 -7.57 2.55
C ILE A 4 -10.63 -8.73 3.54
N GLY A 5 -11.52 -8.79 4.54
CA GLY A 5 -11.57 -9.88 5.51
C GLY A 5 -11.85 -11.24 4.87
N GLN A 6 -12.63 -11.26 3.79
CA GLN A 6 -12.88 -12.45 2.97
C GLN A 6 -11.79 -12.72 1.91
N LYS A 7 -10.70 -11.93 1.89
CA LYS A 7 -9.59 -12.01 0.91
C LYS A 7 -9.99 -11.78 -0.55
N TYR A 8 -11.14 -11.17 -0.80
CA TYR A 8 -11.57 -10.72 -2.14
C TYR A 8 -10.98 -9.34 -2.44
N PHE A 9 -9.67 -9.27 -2.65
CA PHE A 9 -8.94 -8.01 -2.78
C PHE A 9 -9.30 -7.21 -4.03
N GLN A 10 -9.49 -7.86 -5.18
CA GLN A 10 -9.90 -7.20 -6.42
C GLN A 10 -11.19 -6.39 -6.23
N LYS A 11 -12.22 -7.04 -5.66
CA LYS A 11 -13.51 -6.41 -5.37
C LYS A 11 -13.40 -5.35 -4.28
N ALA A 12 -12.48 -5.52 -3.33
CA ALA A 12 -12.22 -4.54 -2.29
C ALA A 12 -11.58 -3.24 -2.81
N LEU A 13 -10.88 -3.29 -3.95
CA LEU A 13 -10.23 -2.13 -4.56
C LEU A 13 -11.18 -1.24 -5.36
N GLU A 14 -12.30 -1.78 -5.86
CA GLU A 14 -13.25 -1.04 -6.70
C GLU A 14 -13.76 0.24 -6.01
N LEU A 15 -14.20 0.12 -4.74
CA LEU A 15 -14.79 1.26 -4.02
C LEU A 15 -13.74 2.34 -3.68
N PRO A 16 -12.57 2.04 -3.08
CA PRO A 16 -11.54 3.05 -2.86
C PRO A 16 -11.00 3.66 -4.15
N HIS A 17 -10.85 2.86 -5.23
CA HIS A 17 -10.41 3.34 -6.54
C HIS A 17 -11.31 4.46 -7.07
N ASN A 18 -12.63 4.28 -6.98
CA ASN A 18 -13.58 5.28 -7.44
C ASN A 18 -13.45 6.57 -6.63
N VAL A 19 -13.26 6.48 -5.30
CA VAL A 19 -13.08 7.67 -4.46
C VAL A 19 -11.80 8.43 -4.83
N VAL A 20 -10.68 7.74 -5.06
CA VAL A 20 -9.40 8.39 -5.35
C VAL A 20 -9.31 8.97 -6.77
N THR A 21 -10.10 8.44 -7.70
CA THR A 21 -10.15 8.93 -9.10
C THR A 21 -11.24 9.99 -9.34
N THR A 22 -12.13 10.20 -8.37
CA THR A 22 -13.16 11.24 -8.47
C THR A 22 -12.51 12.62 -8.42
N PRO A 23 -12.81 13.54 -9.35
CA PRO A 23 -12.28 14.90 -9.31
C PRO A 23 -12.79 15.62 -8.07
N MET A 24 -11.87 16.10 -7.23
CA MET A 24 -12.17 16.89 -6.04
C MET A 24 -11.38 18.20 -6.06
N PRO A 25 -12.00 19.35 -5.75
CA PRO A 25 -11.33 20.66 -5.76
C PRO A 25 -10.29 20.78 -4.64
N SER A 26 -10.42 19.98 -3.57
CA SER A 26 -9.48 19.88 -2.47
C SER A 26 -9.52 18.49 -1.86
N ILE A 27 -8.39 18.05 -1.31
CA ILE A 27 -8.28 16.75 -0.64
C ILE A 27 -9.01 16.82 0.71
N ASN A 28 -9.97 15.91 0.91
CA ASN A 28 -10.70 15.76 2.18
C ASN A 28 -10.24 14.51 2.96
N THR A 29 -10.63 14.41 4.22
CA THR A 29 -10.25 13.29 5.11
C THR A 29 -10.72 11.93 4.58
N ILE A 30 -11.87 11.87 3.90
CA ILE A 30 -12.41 10.64 3.32
C ILE A 30 -11.50 10.15 2.19
N ALA A 31 -11.08 11.06 1.30
CA ALA A 31 -10.18 10.77 0.19
C ALA A 31 -8.82 10.26 0.69
N VAL A 32 -8.24 10.92 1.70
CA VAL A 32 -6.98 10.49 2.33
C VAL A 32 -7.10 9.09 2.92
N GLU A 33 -8.21 8.82 3.60
CA GLU A 33 -8.45 7.52 4.24
C GLU A 33 -8.75 6.41 3.22
N ALA A 34 -9.42 6.73 2.11
CA ALA A 34 -9.61 5.82 0.98
C ALA A 34 -8.29 5.51 0.28
N PHE A 35 -7.43 6.51 0.08
CA PHE A 35 -6.12 6.36 -0.55
C PHE A 35 -5.20 5.43 0.26
N LYS A 36 -5.13 5.62 1.59
CA LYS A 36 -4.40 4.71 2.48
C LYS A 36 -4.87 3.26 2.36
N LYS A 37 -6.19 3.03 2.34
CA LYS A 37 -6.76 1.69 2.18
C LYS A 37 -6.48 1.12 0.79
N TYR A 38 -6.60 1.93 -0.26
CA TYR A 38 -6.35 1.52 -1.64
C TYR A 38 -4.92 1.02 -1.81
N ILE A 39 -3.93 1.78 -1.31
CA ILE A 39 -2.52 1.37 -1.34
C ILE A 39 -2.35 0.05 -0.62
N LEU A 40 -2.74 -0.05 0.65
CA LEU A 40 -2.53 -1.27 1.44
C LEU A 40 -3.14 -2.52 0.77
N VAL A 41 -4.36 -2.41 0.25
CA VAL A 41 -5.03 -3.53 -0.43
C VAL A 41 -4.34 -3.88 -1.75
N SER A 42 -3.88 -2.89 -2.52
CA SER A 42 -3.13 -3.10 -3.76
C SER A 42 -1.81 -3.84 -3.49
N LEU A 43 -1.08 -3.42 -2.45
CA LEU A 43 0.18 -4.06 -2.04
C LEU A 43 -0.04 -5.53 -1.62
N ILE A 44 -1.12 -5.80 -0.88
CA ILE A 44 -1.48 -7.17 -0.47
C ILE A 44 -1.87 -8.02 -1.68
N GLN A 45 -2.69 -7.48 -2.60
CA GLN A 45 -3.12 -8.19 -3.80
C GLN A 45 -1.94 -8.57 -4.69
N ASN A 46 -1.04 -7.62 -4.93
CA ASN A 46 0.12 -7.80 -5.80
C ASN A 46 1.24 -8.60 -5.13
N ARG A 47 1.03 -9.15 -3.91
CA ARG A 47 2.01 -9.98 -3.17
C ARG A 47 3.39 -9.34 -3.02
N LEU A 48 3.50 -8.02 -3.05
CA LEU A 48 4.79 -7.31 -3.06
C LEU A 48 5.66 -7.59 -1.83
N ILE A 49 5.03 -7.98 -0.71
CA ILE A 49 5.75 -8.44 0.49
C ILE A 49 6.30 -9.87 0.32
N GLN A 50 5.55 -10.75 -0.35
CA GLN A 50 5.99 -12.14 -0.61
C GLN A 50 7.03 -12.19 -1.73
N ASP A 51 6.93 -11.28 -2.70
CA ASP A 51 7.86 -11.15 -3.82
C ASP A 51 9.15 -10.40 -3.41
N GLY A 52 9.22 -9.92 -2.16
CA GLY A 52 10.40 -9.26 -1.60
C GLY A 52 10.63 -7.83 -2.09
N GLU A 53 9.72 -7.26 -2.87
CA GLU A 53 9.78 -5.84 -3.29
C GLU A 53 9.55 -4.88 -2.13
N ILE A 54 8.69 -5.26 -1.18
CA ILE A 54 8.50 -4.52 0.06
C ILE A 54 9.19 -5.28 1.18
N HIS A 55 10.20 -4.64 1.78
CA HIS A 55 10.87 -5.15 2.95
C HIS A 55 9.94 -5.03 4.16
N ALA A 56 9.09 -6.03 4.33
CA ALA A 56 8.13 -6.13 5.42
C ALA A 56 7.87 -7.60 5.74
N THR A 57 7.33 -7.85 6.94
CA THR A 57 6.87 -9.17 7.36
C THR A 57 5.40 -9.10 7.75
N ILE A 58 4.64 -10.13 7.38
CA ILE A 58 3.25 -10.30 7.79
C ILE A 58 3.21 -11.36 8.89
N ASN A 59 2.76 -10.97 10.09
CA ASN A 59 2.44 -11.94 11.12
C ASN A 59 1.07 -12.57 10.79
N GLN A 60 1.08 -13.85 10.43
CA GLN A 60 -0.14 -14.56 10.03
C GLN A 60 -1.10 -14.84 11.21
N LYS A 61 -0.63 -14.75 12.45
CA LYS A 61 -1.44 -15.02 13.65
C LYS A 61 -2.38 -13.86 13.98
N ASP A 62 -1.93 -12.62 13.79
CA ASP A 62 -2.68 -11.39 14.11
C ASP A 62 -2.98 -10.51 12.89
N GLY A 63 -2.42 -10.84 11.71
CA GLY A 63 -2.58 -10.09 10.47
C GLY A 63 -1.78 -8.78 10.42
N MET A 64 -0.91 -8.53 11.40
CA MET A 64 -0.14 -7.29 11.48
C MET A 64 1.03 -7.32 10.50
N VAL A 65 1.18 -6.21 9.77
CA VAL A 65 2.33 -5.97 8.89
C VAL A 65 3.36 -5.15 9.64
N ARG A 66 4.60 -5.62 9.67
CA ARG A 66 5.76 -4.86 10.16
C ARG A 66 6.65 -4.53 8.98
N PHE A 67 6.81 -3.25 8.70
CA PHE A 67 7.81 -2.78 7.74
C PHE A 67 9.19 -2.93 8.38
N LEU A 68 10.07 -3.64 7.69
CA LEU A 68 11.46 -3.82 8.09
C LEU A 68 12.24 -2.70 7.41
N GLU A 69 12.31 -1.55 8.07
CA GLU A 69 13.15 -0.45 7.59
C GLU A 69 14.61 -0.86 7.71
N ASP A 70 15.28 -1.02 6.57
CA ASP A 70 16.72 -1.14 6.51
C ASP A 70 17.32 0.28 6.56
N PRO A 71 17.97 0.69 7.66
CA PRO A 71 18.43 2.08 7.83
C PRO A 71 19.48 2.51 6.79
N GLU A 72 20.11 1.54 6.11
CA GLU A 72 21.17 1.78 5.14
C GLU A 72 20.66 2.04 3.71
N GLN A 73 19.45 1.59 3.36
CA GLN A 73 18.98 1.64 1.97
C GLN A 73 18.66 3.05 1.46
N TYR A 74 18.33 3.99 2.34
CA TYR A 74 18.05 5.39 1.97
C TYR A 74 19.30 6.26 1.83
N LYS A 75 20.46 5.77 2.26
CA LYS A 75 21.72 6.55 2.25
C LYS A 75 22.59 6.27 1.02
N ASN A 76 22.19 5.34 0.16
CA ASN A 76 23.01 4.95 -0.96
C ASN A 76 22.88 5.96 -2.12
N SER A 77 24.02 6.46 -2.62
CA SER A 77 24.09 7.39 -3.77
C SER A 77 23.29 6.87 -4.99
N LYS A 78 23.28 5.54 -5.18
CA LYS A 78 22.48 4.86 -6.23
C LYS A 78 20.96 5.07 -6.10
N MET A 79 20.44 5.29 -4.89
CA MET A 79 19.01 5.52 -4.67
C MET A 79 18.62 6.94 -5.08
N ILE A 80 19.47 7.94 -4.79
CA ILE A 80 19.28 9.34 -5.22
C ILE A 80 19.33 9.43 -6.76
N GLU A 81 20.23 8.69 -7.41
CA GLU A 81 20.36 8.69 -8.87
C GLU A 81 19.10 8.16 -9.58
N ARG A 82 18.41 7.18 -8.97
CA ARG A 82 17.14 6.63 -9.48
C ARG A 82 15.93 7.56 -9.32
N ILE A 83 15.97 8.48 -8.36
CA ILE A 83 14.86 9.43 -8.12
C ILE A 83 14.94 10.62 -9.09
N ASN A 84 16.14 10.95 -9.56
CA ASN A 84 16.39 12.10 -10.43
C ASN A 84 16.40 11.78 -11.94
N SER A 85 16.13 10.51 -12.33
CA SER A 85 15.93 10.09 -13.73
C SER A 85 14.45 9.89 -14.02
#